data_AF-N8XG03-F1
#
_entry.id   AF-N8XG03-F1
#
_cell.length_a   1.000
_cell.length_b   1.000
_cell.length_c   1.000
_cell.angle_alpha   90.00
_cell.angle_beta   90.00
_cell.angle_gamma   90.00
#
_symmetry.space_group_name_H-M   'P 1'
#
loop_
_entity.id
_entity.type
_entity.pdbx_description
1 polymer ?
#
loop_
_entity_poly.entity_id
_entity_poly.type
_entity_poly.pdbx_seq_one_letter_code
_entity_poly.pdbx_strand_id
1 'polypeptide(L)'
;MVTGFVQSLIKLCGLDWTTPDFTTLCRRQKYIDIQISYQKSRDGLHLLVDSTGLKFLGEGEWKRKKHQPEYRRQWRKLHIGIDAKTLQIRAVQLTINNVSDSQVLGDLLNQIPQDEQIGKRMQ
;
A
#
# COMPACT_ATOMS: atom_id res chain seq x y z
N MET A 1 17.03 -8.45 -4.51
CA MET A 1 16.28 -9.10 -5.62
C MET A 1 15.88 -8.09 -6.70
N VAL A 2 15.39 -6.89 -6.36
CA VAL A 2 14.95 -5.88 -7.36
C VAL A 2 16.09 -5.22 -8.15
N THR A 3 17.20 -4.83 -7.52
CA THR A 3 18.33 -4.16 -8.19
C THR A 3 19.00 -5.04 -9.26
N GLY A 4 19.26 -6.31 -8.96
CA GLY A 4 19.84 -7.25 -9.93
C GLY A 4 18.91 -7.55 -11.13
N PHE A 5 17.59 -7.51 -10.91
CA PHE A 5 16.60 -7.64 -11.99
C PHE A 5 16.64 -6.42 -12.91
N VAL A 6 16.59 -5.21 -12.35
CA VAL A 6 16.67 -3.95 -13.12
C VAL A 6 17.99 -3.86 -13.91
N GLN A 7 19.11 -4.26 -13.30
CA GLN A 7 20.40 -4.29 -13.98
C GLN A 7 20.39 -5.25 -15.18
N SER A 8 19.80 -6.43 -15.03
CA SER A 8 19.65 -7.40 -16.11
C SER A 8 18.77 -6.84 -17.24
N LEU A 9 17.68 -6.13 -16.91
CA LEU A 9 16.80 -5.50 -17.88
C LEU A 9 17.51 -4.40 -18.67
N ILE A 10 18.23 -3.51 -18.00
CA ILE A 10 19.01 -2.43 -18.64
C ILE A 10 20.01 -3.02 -19.65
N LYS A 11 20.72 -4.08 -19.25
CA LYS A 11 21.66 -4.80 -20.13
C LYS A 11 20.94 -5.43 -21.33
N LEU A 12 19.78 -6.05 -21.11
CA LEU A 12 18.99 -6.66 -22.18
C LEU A 12 18.48 -5.62 -23.19
N CYS A 13 18.14 -4.43 -22.73
CA CYS A 13 17.71 -3.31 -23.58
C CYS A 13 18.89 -2.59 -24.28
N GLY A 14 20.14 -2.99 -24.04
CA GLY A 14 21.32 -2.36 -24.65
C GLY A 14 21.59 -0.94 -24.16
N LEU A 15 21.11 -0.59 -22.96
CA LEU A 15 21.22 0.74 -22.39
C LEU A 15 22.48 0.84 -21.51
N ASP A 16 23.21 1.95 -21.61
CA ASP A 16 24.39 2.23 -20.78
C ASP A 16 24.01 3.03 -19.52
N TRP A 17 23.05 2.49 -18.74
CA TRP A 17 22.56 3.12 -17.52
C TRP A 17 23.02 2.36 -16.28
N THR A 18 23.41 3.10 -15.24
CA THR A 18 23.70 2.51 -13.94
C THR A 18 22.41 2.25 -13.16
N THR A 19 22.31 1.07 -12.56
CA THR A 19 21.17 0.75 -11.69
C THR A 19 21.37 1.46 -10.34
N PRO A 20 20.38 2.24 -9.86
CA PRO A 20 20.47 2.88 -8.55
C PRO A 20 20.53 1.83 -7.44
N ASP A 21 21.37 2.08 -6.43
CA ASP A 21 21.47 1.21 -5.27
C ASP A 21 20.24 1.36 -4.33
N PHE A 22 20.17 0.48 -3.33
CA PHE A 22 19.05 0.48 -2.38
C PHE A 22 18.91 1.80 -1.63
N THR A 23 20.04 2.39 -1.21
CA THR A 23 20.06 3.66 -0.48
C THR A 23 19.49 4.79 -1.34
N THR A 24 19.85 4.84 -2.62
CA THR A 24 19.36 5.81 -3.59
C THR A 24 17.86 5.65 -3.78
N LEU A 25 17.38 4.42 -3.96
CA LEU A 25 15.94 4.13 -4.09
C LEU A 25 15.15 4.55 -2.84
N CYS A 26 15.62 4.19 -1.64
CA CYS A 26 14.95 4.56 -0.39
C CYS A 26 14.89 6.08 -0.16
N ARG A 27 15.97 6.81 -0.48
CA ARG A 27 15.97 8.28 -0.38
C ARG A 27 15.00 8.91 -1.37
N ARG A 28 14.90 8.36 -2.58
CA ARG A 28 13.95 8.83 -3.61
C ARG A 28 12.50 8.54 -3.23
N GLN A 29 12.21 7.39 -2.62
CA GLN A 29 10.86 7.04 -2.15
C GLN A 29 10.26 8.11 -1.22
N LYS A 30 11.08 8.85 -0.46
CA LYS A 30 10.62 9.96 0.39
C LYS A 30 9.95 11.10 -0.39
N TYR A 31 10.33 11.29 -1.65
CA TYR A 31 9.90 12.43 -2.48
C TYR A 31 9.10 11.99 -3.71
N ILE A 32 8.91 10.68 -3.90
CA ILE A 32 8.06 10.17 -4.97
C ILE A 32 6.62 10.33 -4.52
N ASP A 33 5.85 11.09 -5.30
CA ASP A 33 4.40 11.08 -5.18
C ASP A 33 3.87 9.79 -5.82
N ILE A 34 3.14 9.00 -5.03
CA ILE A 34 2.59 7.72 -5.47
C ILE A 34 1.12 7.93 -5.77
N GLN A 35 0.80 7.95 -7.07
CA GLN A 35 -0.58 7.96 -7.55
C GLN A 35 -1.03 6.51 -7.79
N ILE A 36 -2.07 6.07 -7.09
CA ILE A 36 -2.69 4.76 -7.32
C ILE A 36 -3.70 4.93 -8.46
N SER A 37 -3.35 4.44 -9.64
CA SER A 37 -4.23 4.51 -10.80
C SER A 37 -5.36 3.48 -10.70
N TYR A 38 -6.55 3.89 -11.15
CA TYR A 38 -7.73 3.05 -11.27
C TYR A 38 -8.53 3.46 -12.50
N GLN A 39 -9.45 2.61 -12.91
CA GLN A 39 -10.46 2.87 -13.93
C GLN A 39 -11.81 3.08 -13.25
N LYS A 40 -12.54 4.11 -13.66
CA LYS A 40 -13.89 4.37 -13.17
C LYS A 40 -14.79 3.17 -13.47
N SER A 41 -15.55 2.71 -12.47
CA SER A 41 -16.51 1.63 -12.69
C SER A 41 -17.64 2.12 -13.59
N ARG A 42 -17.99 1.32 -14.60
CA ARG A 42 -19.04 1.65 -15.57
C ARG A 42 -20.46 1.52 -15.00
N ASP A 43 -20.65 0.58 -14.08
CA ASP A 43 -21.97 0.16 -13.59
C ASP A 43 -22.20 0.60 -12.12
N GLY A 44 -21.43 1.57 -11.64
CA GLY A 44 -21.37 1.98 -10.24
C GLY A 44 -20.27 1.26 -9.46
N LEU A 45 -19.80 1.90 -8.38
CA LEU A 45 -18.71 1.39 -7.55
C LEU A 45 -19.25 0.51 -6.43
N HIS A 46 -18.88 -0.77 -6.46
CA HIS A 46 -19.08 -1.72 -5.37
C HIS A 46 -17.81 -1.77 -4.51
N LEU A 47 -17.75 -0.92 -3.48
CA LEU A 47 -16.57 -0.79 -2.63
C LEU A 47 -16.55 -1.85 -1.52
N LEU A 48 -15.54 -2.71 -1.53
CA LEU A 48 -15.17 -3.60 -0.42
C LEU A 48 -14.14 -2.89 0.44
N VAL A 49 -14.33 -2.90 1.76
CA VAL A 49 -13.39 -2.31 2.72
C VAL A 49 -12.95 -3.38 3.69
N ASP A 50 -11.63 -3.54 3.82
CA ASP A 50 -11.01 -4.40 4.81
C ASP A 50 -9.72 -3.75 5.33
N SER A 51 -9.28 -4.16 6.51
CA SER A 51 -8.00 -3.73 7.07
C SER A 51 -7.05 -4.87 7.33
N THR A 52 -5.78 -4.62 7.02
CA THR A 52 -4.68 -5.52 7.33
C THR A 52 -3.67 -4.89 8.28
N GLY A 53 -3.09 -5.70 9.16
CA GLY A 53 -2.04 -5.28 10.08
C GLY A 53 -0.69 -5.19 9.37
N LEU A 54 -0.07 -4.02 9.38
CA LEU A 54 1.28 -3.80 8.87
C LEU A 54 2.27 -3.64 10.01
N LYS A 55 3.39 -4.37 9.93
CA LYS A 55 4.52 -4.24 10.86
C LYS A 55 5.54 -3.26 10.29
N PHE A 56 5.72 -2.10 10.93
CA PHE A 56 6.63 -1.05 10.46
C PHE A 56 7.99 -1.09 11.14
N LEU A 57 8.02 -1.35 12.45
CA LEU A 57 9.23 -1.36 13.26
C LEU A 57 9.30 -2.61 14.12
N GLY A 58 10.52 -3.05 14.41
CA GLY A 58 10.81 -4.17 15.28
C GLY A 58 11.47 -5.33 14.56
N GLU A 59 12.40 -5.96 15.26
CA GLU A 59 13.29 -6.99 14.72
C GLU A 59 12.54 -8.18 14.10
N GLY A 60 13.19 -8.82 13.13
CA GLY A 60 12.78 -10.11 12.59
C GLY A 60 12.79 -11.18 13.68
N GLU A 61 12.01 -12.25 13.48
CA GLU A 61 11.89 -13.34 14.46
C GLU A 61 13.25 -13.97 14.82
N TRP A 62 14.18 -14.02 13.85
CA TRP A 62 15.50 -14.57 14.06
C TRP A 62 16.35 -13.78 15.06
N LYS A 63 16.46 -12.45 14.89
CA LYS A 63 17.28 -11.59 15.76
C LYS A 63 16.72 -11.59 17.18
N ARG A 64 15.39 -11.62 17.30
CA ARG A 64 14.68 -11.70 18.58
C ARG A 64 14.98 -13.00 19.36
N LYS A 65 15.06 -14.14 18.66
CA LYS A 65 15.40 -15.45 19.26
C LYS A 65 16.84 -15.49 19.77
N LYS A 66 17.75 -14.74 19.13
CA LYS A 66 19.18 -14.77 19.44
C LYS A 66 19.62 -13.72 20.46
N HIS A 67 19.03 -12.52 20.42
CA HIS A 67 19.58 -11.36 21.14
C HIS A 67 18.60 -10.69 22.09
N GLN A 68 17.40 -11.25 22.28
CA GLN A 68 16.28 -10.59 22.97
C GLN A 68 15.85 -9.29 22.25
N PRO A 69 14.59 -8.84 22.40
CA PRO A 69 14.12 -7.69 21.64
C PRO A 69 14.80 -6.38 22.09
N GLU A 70 15.62 -5.77 21.24
CA GLU A 70 16.12 -4.39 21.46
C GLU A 70 15.04 -3.33 21.18
N TYR A 71 14.05 -3.63 20.33
CA TYR A 71 12.96 -2.71 19.95
C TYR A 71 11.58 -3.37 19.98
N ARG A 72 10.57 -2.66 20.51
CA ARG A 72 9.16 -3.12 20.53
C ARG A 72 8.54 -3.04 19.14
N ARG A 73 7.76 -4.07 18.75
CA ARG A 73 7.03 -4.06 17.47
C ARG A 73 6.05 -2.91 17.42
N GLN A 74 6.09 -2.14 16.34
CA GLN A 74 5.04 -1.19 16.02
C GLN A 74 4.23 -1.73 14.85
N TRP A 75 2.96 -1.98 15.14
CA TRP A 75 1.95 -2.30 14.14
C TRP A 75 1.17 -1.03 13.78
N ARG A 76 0.68 -0.99 12.55
CA ARG A 76 -0.32 -0.03 12.07
C ARG A 76 -1.41 -0.83 11.33
N LYS A 77 -2.58 -0.23 11.17
CA LYS A 77 -3.63 -0.79 10.29
C LYS A 77 -3.59 -0.07 8.96
N LEU A 78 -3.57 -0.84 7.88
CA LEU A 78 -3.79 -0.37 6.52
C LEU A 78 -5.20 -0.74 6.12
N HIS A 79 -6.07 0.25 6.01
CA HIS A 79 -7.42 0.11 5.49
C HIS A 79 -7.38 0.29 3.98
N ILE A 80 -7.96 -0.65 3.23
CA ILE A 80 -7.95 -0.63 1.77
C ILE A 80 -9.40 -0.74 1.29
N GLY A 81 -9.82 0.23 0.47
CA GLY A 81 -11.03 0.17 -0.31
C GLY A 81 -10.74 -0.39 -1.70
N ILE A 82 -11.39 -1.48 -2.10
CA ILE A 82 -11.20 -2.15 -3.38
C ILE A 82 -12.53 -2.21 -4.13
N ASP A 83 -12.52 -1.96 -5.43
CA ASP A 83 -13.67 -2.24 -6.29
C ASP A 83 -13.85 -3.76 -6.45
N ALA A 84 -14.99 -4.28 -6.03
CA ALA A 84 -15.31 -5.71 -6.08
C ALA A 84 -15.22 -6.33 -7.48
N LYS A 85 -15.44 -5.52 -8.53
CA LYS A 85 -15.47 -5.99 -9.92
C LYS A 85 -14.10 -5.95 -10.58
N THR A 86 -13.38 -4.85 -10.41
CA THR A 86 -12.09 -4.63 -11.08
C THR A 86 -10.88 -5.04 -10.23
N LEU A 87 -11.10 -5.26 -8.93
CA LEU A 87 -10.06 -5.51 -7.92
C LEU A 87 -9.04 -4.37 -7.80
N GLN A 88 -9.38 -3.18 -8.31
CA GLN A 88 -8.53 -2.02 -8.22
C GLN A 88 -8.68 -1.35 -6.86
N ILE A 89 -7.56 -0.90 -6.31
CA ILE A 89 -7.53 -0.10 -5.09
C ILE A 89 -8.12 1.27 -5.40
N ARG A 90 -9.13 1.65 -4.63
CA ARG A 90 -9.89 2.90 -4.79
C ARG A 90 -9.62 3.91 -3.68
N ALA A 91 -9.29 3.42 -2.49
CA ALA A 91 -8.97 4.27 -1.34
C ALA A 91 -8.00 3.54 -0.41
N VAL A 92 -7.14 4.28 0.26
CA VAL A 92 -6.18 3.74 1.22
C VAL A 92 -6.08 4.67 2.42
N GLN A 93 -6.07 4.11 3.63
CA GLN A 93 -5.79 4.88 4.84
C GLN A 93 -4.91 4.08 5.80
N LEU A 94 -3.84 4.71 6.30
CA LEU A 94 -2.99 4.15 7.33
C LEU A 94 -3.33 4.75 8.70
N THR A 95 -3.57 3.91 9.69
CA THR A 95 -3.95 4.33 11.05
C THR A 95 -3.18 3.56 12.13
N ILE A 96 -3.37 3.93 13.38
CA ILE A 96 -2.90 3.17 14.54
C ILE A 96 -3.83 1.95 14.80
N ASN A 97 -3.35 0.92 15.51
CA ASN A 97 -4.02 -0.40 15.54
C ASN A 97 -5.40 -0.44 16.19
N ASN A 98 -5.76 0.55 17.01
CA ASN A 98 -7.02 0.57 17.73
C ASN A 98 -8.16 1.22 16.93
N VAL A 99 -7.92 1.64 15.69
CA VAL A 99 -8.95 2.21 14.82
C VAL A 99 -9.66 1.09 14.05
N SER A 100 -10.99 1.14 13.98
CA SER A 100 -11.80 0.17 13.22
C SER A 100 -12.14 0.68 11.81
N ASP A 101 -12.53 -0.22 10.91
CA ASP A 101 -12.90 0.14 9.53
C ASP A 101 -14.07 1.13 9.48
N SER A 102 -15.07 0.95 10.37
CA SER A 102 -16.23 1.84 10.44
C SER A 102 -15.85 3.28 10.82
N GLN A 103 -14.78 3.47 11.60
CA GLN A 103 -14.30 4.81 11.97
C GLN A 103 -13.58 5.50 10.81
N VAL A 104 -12.99 4.74 9.90
CA VAL A 104 -12.17 5.23 8.78
C VAL A 104 -12.96 5.33 7.48
N LEU A 105 -14.17 4.76 7.45
CA LEU A 105 -15.02 4.71 6.26
C LEU A 105 -15.24 6.09 5.64
N GLY A 106 -15.47 7.13 6.45
CA GLY A 106 -15.63 8.50 5.94
C GLY A 106 -14.40 9.00 5.18
N ASP A 107 -13.21 8.80 5.75
CA ASP A 107 -11.94 9.20 5.13
C ASP A 107 -11.67 8.44 3.82
N LEU A 108 -12.06 7.16 3.76
CA LEU A 108 -11.95 6.36 2.54
C LEU A 108 -12.92 6.83 1.45
N LEU A 109 -14.17 7.15 1.83
CA LEU A 109 -15.17 7.64 0.88
C LEU A 109 -14.80 9.02 0.31
N ASN A 110 -14.14 9.87 1.09
CA ASN A 110 -13.64 11.18 0.63
C ASN A 110 -12.57 11.08 -0.47
N GLN A 111 -11.95 9.91 -0.65
CA GLN A 111 -10.98 9.67 -1.74
C GLN A 111 -11.67 9.25 -3.05
N ILE A 112 -12.96 8.90 -3.00
CA ILE A 112 -13.74 8.50 -4.17
C ILE A 112 -14.29 9.74 -4.89
N PRO A 113 -14.21 9.83 -6.23
CA PRO A 113 -14.83 10.91 -6.98
C PRO A 113 -16.34 11.04 -6.70
N GLN A 114 -16.82 12.27 -6.52
CA GLN A 114 -18.23 12.54 -6.19
C GLN A 114 -19.20 12.15 -7.32
N ASP A 115 -18.71 12.07 -8.56
CA ASP A 115 -19.46 11.68 -9.75
C ASP A 115 -19.50 10.14 -9.96
N GLU A 116 -18.95 9.36 -9.03
CA GLU A 116 -19.10 7.91 -8.99
C GLU A 116 -20.21 7.50 -8.01
N GLN A 117 -21.24 6.84 -8.55
CA GLN A 117 -22.30 6.28 -7.74
C GLN A 117 -21.78 5.07 -6.97
N ILE A 118 -21.79 5.14 -5.65
CA ILE A 118 -21.41 4.03 -4.77
C ILE A 118 -22.66 3.19 -4.49
N GLY A 119 -22.56 1.88 -4.71
CA GLY A 119 -23.62 0.93 -4.39
C GLY A 119 -24.01 1.01 -2.91
N LYS A 120 -25.31 1.04 -2.61
CA LYS A 120 -25.77 1.03 -1.22
C LYS A 120 -25.44 -0.31 -0.55
N ARG A 121 -25.12 -0.24 0.75
CA ARG A 121 -24.77 -1.38 1.61
C ARG A 121 -25.75 -2.55 1.39
N MET A 122 -25.25 -3.67 0.91
CA MET A 122 -25.94 -4.95 1.07
C MET A 122 -25.76 -5.38 2.54
N GLN A 123 -26.88 -5.53 3.24
CA GLN A 123 -26.94 -6.11 4.58
C GLN A 123 -26.73 -7.62 4.49
#